data_AF-A0A9D5GUX7-F1
#
_entry.id   AF-A0A9D5GUX7-F1
#
_cell.length_a   1.000
_cell.length_b   1.000
_cell.length_c   1.000
_cell.angle_alpha   90.00
_cell.angle_beta   90.00
_cell.angle_gamma   90.00
#
_symmetry.space_group_name_H-M   'P 1'
#
loop_
_entity.id
_entity.type
_entity.pdbx_description
1 polymer ?
#
loop_
_entity_poly.entity_id
_entity_poly.type
_entity_poly.pdbx_seq_one_letter_code
_entity_poly.pdbx_strand_id
1 'polypeptide(L)'
;MASPNNHREHLRRLAGKNNHRPRPTRQRSFTGDIEHVAAETYLITHLAFTLLRYLGVGYRWIMKLLALGCYAMLLMPGFLQVAYYYFFSSKVKRSIVYGDQPRNRLDLYLPADVSEPKPVLIFVTGGAWIIGYKAWGSLLGLQLAERDIMVACIDYRYLV
;
A
#
# COMPACT_ATOMS: atom_id res chain seq x y z
N MET A 1 41.96 88.21 67.83
CA MET A 1 42.49 89.13 66.80
C MET A 1 43.61 88.38 66.07
N ALA A 2 43.63 88.45 64.73
CA ALA A 2 44.50 87.75 63.75
C ALA A 2 43.96 86.42 63.16
N SER A 3 43.29 86.53 62.02
CA SER A 3 43.36 85.62 60.86
C SER A 3 44.55 86.07 59.99
N PRO A 4 45.24 85.20 59.21
CA PRO A 4 44.82 84.84 57.84
C PRO A 4 45.30 83.41 57.46
N ASN A 5 45.24 82.82 56.26
CA ASN A 5 44.81 83.19 54.92
C ASN A 5 44.46 81.90 54.15
N ASN A 6 43.59 82.02 53.16
CA ASN A 6 43.02 80.97 52.32
C ASN A 6 43.69 81.04 50.93
N HIS A 7 44.30 79.96 50.40
CA HIS A 7 44.49 79.82 48.95
C HIS A 7 45.04 78.45 48.51
N ARG A 8 44.52 77.98 47.35
CA ARG A 8 44.83 76.75 46.59
C ARG A 8 43.94 75.56 47.02
N GLU A 9 43.09 74.95 46.20
CA GLU A 9 43.16 74.69 44.76
C GLU A 9 41.75 74.55 44.16
N HIS A 10 41.39 75.42 43.23
CA HIS A 10 40.17 75.31 42.42
C HIS A 10 40.49 75.52 40.95
N LEU A 11 41.37 74.71 40.34
CA LEU A 11 41.60 74.72 38.88
C LEU A 11 42.11 73.36 38.39
N ARG A 12 41.23 72.55 37.80
CA ARG A 12 41.51 71.73 36.60
C ARG A 12 40.21 71.10 36.06
N ARG A 13 39.48 71.90 35.30
CA ARG A 13 38.52 71.43 34.29
C ARG A 13 39.28 71.14 32.99
N LEU A 14 38.82 70.08 32.29
CA LEU A 14 38.93 69.79 30.84
C LEU A 14 40.23 69.16 30.31
N ALA A 15 40.16 67.86 29.96
CA ALA A 15 40.97 67.27 28.88
C ALA A 15 40.38 65.94 28.36
N GLY A 16 39.79 65.98 27.16
CA GLY A 16 39.76 64.88 26.16
C GLY A 16 38.79 63.72 26.41
N LYS A 17 38.29 62.97 25.41
CA LYS A 17 38.40 63.01 23.95
C LYS A 17 37.40 61.94 23.46
N ASN A 18 36.66 62.23 22.40
CA ASN A 18 35.68 61.33 21.77
C ASN A 18 36.25 59.93 21.49
N ASN A 19 35.50 58.87 21.85
CA ASN A 19 35.76 57.51 21.38
C ASN A 19 34.44 56.85 20.96
N HIS A 20 34.04 57.06 19.70
CA HIS A 20 33.08 56.20 19.03
C HIS A 20 33.85 54.96 18.53
N ARG A 21 33.59 53.80 19.12
CA ARG A 21 34.06 52.50 18.61
C ARG A 21 32.93 51.85 17.83
N PRO A 22 33.14 51.37 16.58
CA PRO A 22 32.16 50.51 15.94
C PRO A 22 32.10 49.19 16.71
N ARG A 23 30.90 48.81 17.13
CA ARG A 23 30.60 47.55 17.82
C ARG A 23 30.84 46.41 16.83
N PRO A 24 31.70 45.41 17.12
CA PRO A 24 31.83 44.28 16.22
C PRO A 24 30.50 43.54 16.20
N THR A 25 29.92 43.40 15.01
CA THR A 25 28.75 42.55 14.76
C THR A 25 29.11 41.15 15.22
N ARG A 26 28.54 40.75 16.37
CA ARG A 26 28.67 39.42 16.96
C ARG A 26 28.23 38.42 15.89
N GLN A 27 29.18 37.72 15.26
CA GLN A 27 28.90 36.52 14.48
C GLN A 27 28.16 35.57 15.43
N ARG A 28 26.82 35.55 15.31
CA ARG A 28 25.99 34.57 16.01
C ARG A 28 26.40 33.21 15.46
N SER A 29 26.64 32.33 16.42
CA SER A 29 27.16 30.99 16.30
C SER A 29 26.29 30.13 15.38
N PHE A 30 26.59 30.13 14.08
CA PHE A 30 26.06 29.17 13.10
C PHE A 30 26.17 27.72 13.63
N THR A 31 27.27 27.42 14.34
CA THR A 31 27.49 26.12 14.98
C THR A 31 26.47 25.80 16.08
N GLY A 32 26.08 26.79 16.88
CA GLY A 32 25.09 26.60 17.96
C GLY A 32 23.67 26.42 17.43
N ASP A 33 23.33 27.10 16.34
CA ASP A 33 22.03 26.92 15.68
C ASP A 33 21.94 25.54 15.01
N ILE A 34 23.04 25.06 14.38
CA ILE A 34 23.13 23.72 13.79
C ILE A 34 23.02 22.63 14.87
N GLU A 35 23.69 22.81 16.01
CA GLU A 35 23.62 21.86 17.13
C GLU A 35 22.21 21.77 17.73
N HIS A 36 21.50 22.88 17.82
CA HIS A 36 20.14 22.91 18.32
C HIS A 36 19.16 22.20 17.37
N VAL A 37 19.24 22.48 16.07
CA VAL A 37 18.42 21.82 15.04
C VAL A 37 18.73 20.33 14.95
N ALA A 38 20.00 19.94 15.10
CA ALA A 38 20.40 18.54 15.14
C ALA A 38 19.80 17.81 16.35
N ALA A 39 19.80 18.44 17.53
CA ALA A 39 19.22 17.87 18.74
C ALA A 39 17.69 17.71 18.64
N GLU A 40 16.99 18.70 18.06
CA GLU A 40 15.54 18.62 17.82
C GLU A 40 15.19 17.52 16.80
N THR A 41 15.95 17.44 15.71
CA THR A 41 15.73 16.41 14.68
C THR A 41 16.00 15.02 15.22
N TYR A 42 17.03 14.85 16.06
CA TYR A 42 17.32 13.59 16.75
C TYR A 42 16.21 13.21 17.72
N LEU A 43 15.68 14.17 18.48
CA LEU A 43 14.58 13.94 19.41
C LEU A 43 13.31 13.51 18.66
N ILE A 44 12.96 14.21 17.57
CA ILE A 44 11.79 13.92 16.75
C ILE A 44 11.91 12.54 16.08
N THR A 45 13.07 12.22 15.49
CA THR A 45 13.29 10.92 14.83
C THR A 45 13.28 9.78 15.84
N HIS A 46 13.87 9.97 17.03
CA HIS A 46 13.83 8.99 18.11
C HIS A 46 12.41 8.77 18.66
N LEU A 47 11.62 9.83 18.83
CA LEU A 47 10.22 9.75 19.25
C LEU A 47 9.36 9.10 18.17
N ALA A 48 9.53 9.45 16.89
CA ALA A 48 8.84 8.82 15.78
C ALA A 48 9.14 7.32 15.69
N PHE A 49 10.41 6.94 15.86
CA PHE A 49 10.83 5.54 15.86
C PHE A 49 10.29 4.78 17.08
N THR A 50 10.30 5.41 18.25
CA THR A 50 9.71 4.85 19.48
C THR A 50 8.20 4.67 19.34
N LEU A 51 7.48 5.65 18.78
CA LEU A 51 6.03 5.57 18.53
C LEU A 51 5.70 4.47 17.51
N LEU A 52 6.50 4.37 16.44
CA LEU A 52 6.41 3.32 15.41
C LEU A 52 6.67 1.92 16.00
N ARG A 53 7.55 1.82 17.00
CA ARG A 53 7.88 0.57 17.72
C ARG A 53 6.83 0.19 18.76
N TYR A 54 6.24 1.16 19.47
CA TYR A 54 5.07 0.95 20.35
C TYR A 54 3.82 0.55 19.56
N LEU A 55 3.74 0.97 18.30
CA LEU A 55 2.87 0.39 17.29
C LEU A 55 3.42 -0.98 16.84
N GLY A 56 3.65 -1.94 17.75
CA GLY A 56 4.05 -3.33 17.43
C GLY A 56 3.11 -4.06 16.46
N VAL A 57 1.98 -3.41 16.17
CA VAL A 57 1.18 -3.47 14.94
C VAL A 57 2.05 -3.62 13.69
N GLY A 58 3.09 -2.80 13.45
CA GLY A 58 3.90 -2.83 12.23
C GLY A 58 4.50 -4.18 11.90
N TYR A 59 5.22 -4.80 12.85
CA TYR A 59 5.78 -6.15 12.66
C TYR A 59 4.69 -7.20 12.46
N ARG A 60 3.57 -7.10 13.18
CA ARG A 60 2.42 -8.02 13.00
C ARG A 60 1.82 -7.89 11.59
N TRP A 61 1.64 -6.68 11.07
CA TRP A 61 1.14 -6.47 9.71
C TRP A 61 2.12 -6.91 8.64
N ILE A 62 3.42 -6.66 8.84
CA ILE A 62 4.47 -7.15 7.93
C ILE A 62 4.43 -8.68 7.88
N MET A 63 4.35 -9.35 9.03
CA MET A 63 4.25 -10.81 9.07
C MET A 63 2.94 -11.34 8.48
N LYS A 64 1.81 -10.62 8.63
CA LYS A 64 0.53 -10.98 8.00
C LYS A 64 0.57 -10.78 6.48
N LEU A 65 1.18 -9.71 6.00
CA LEU A 65 1.37 -9.44 4.57
C LEU A 65 2.33 -10.44 3.94
N LEU A 66 3.42 -10.77 4.64
CA LEU A 66 4.34 -11.83 4.23
C LEU A 66 3.62 -13.18 4.19
N ALA A 67 2.88 -13.55 5.24
CA ALA A 67 2.11 -14.79 5.27
C ALA A 67 1.06 -14.85 4.15
N LEU A 68 0.38 -13.74 3.86
CA LEU A 68 -0.56 -13.63 2.74
C LEU A 68 0.16 -13.77 1.40
N GLY A 69 1.35 -13.16 1.26
CA GLY A 69 2.20 -13.30 0.08
C GLY A 69 2.63 -14.75 -0.14
N CYS A 70 3.10 -15.44 0.91
CA CYS A 70 3.43 -16.86 0.85
C CYS A 70 2.21 -17.73 0.52
N TYR A 71 1.06 -17.45 1.13
CA TYR A 71 -0.19 -18.15 0.85
C TYR A 71 -0.63 -17.98 -0.60
N ALA A 72 -0.60 -16.75 -1.12
CA ALA A 72 -0.89 -16.47 -2.51
C ALA A 72 0.11 -17.19 -3.42
N MET A 73 1.42 -17.10 -3.14
CA MET A 73 2.46 -17.75 -3.94
C MET A 73 2.29 -19.27 -4.00
N LEU A 74 1.86 -19.90 -2.90
CA LEU A 74 1.60 -21.33 -2.84
C LEU A 74 0.35 -21.73 -3.65
N LEU A 75 -0.69 -20.90 -3.65
CA LEU A 75 -1.92 -21.15 -4.40
C LEU A 75 -1.82 -20.82 -5.89
N MET A 76 -1.07 -19.78 -6.25
CA MET A 76 -0.92 -19.27 -7.61
C MET A 76 -0.65 -20.34 -8.67
N PRO A 77 0.26 -21.32 -8.50
CA PRO A 77 0.50 -22.31 -9.55
C PRO A 77 -0.75 -23.13 -9.91
N GLY A 78 -1.58 -23.49 -8.91
CA GLY A 78 -2.81 -24.23 -9.15
C GLY A 78 -3.87 -23.39 -9.87
N PHE A 79 -4.08 -22.15 -9.43
CA PHE A 79 -5.01 -21.23 -10.10
C PHE A 79 -4.54 -20.89 -11.53
N LEU A 80 -3.24 -20.69 -11.71
CA LEU A 80 -2.66 -20.38 -13.02
C LEU A 80 -2.77 -21.57 -13.98
N GLN A 81 -2.61 -22.80 -13.50
CA GLN A 81 -2.84 -24.01 -14.29
C GLN A 81 -4.28 -24.09 -14.80
N VAL A 82 -5.26 -23.87 -13.92
CA VAL A 82 -6.69 -23.88 -14.30
C VAL A 82 -7.00 -22.74 -15.27
N ALA A 83 -6.47 -21.54 -15.02
CA ALA A 83 -6.65 -20.40 -15.90
C ALA A 83 -6.03 -20.66 -17.29
N TYR A 84 -4.80 -21.19 -17.33
CA TYR A 84 -4.14 -21.56 -18.58
C TYR A 84 -4.98 -22.57 -19.35
N TYR A 85 -5.45 -23.63 -18.69
CA TYR A 85 -6.34 -24.59 -19.32
C TYR A 85 -7.63 -23.94 -19.84
N TYR A 86 -8.26 -23.08 -19.05
CA TYR A 86 -9.49 -22.37 -19.43
C TYR A 86 -9.32 -21.51 -20.68
N PHE A 87 -8.20 -20.80 -20.82
CA PHE A 87 -7.97 -19.91 -21.96
C PHE A 87 -7.47 -20.64 -23.21
N PHE A 88 -6.58 -21.62 -23.05
CA PHE A 88 -5.83 -22.24 -24.16
C PHE A 88 -6.33 -23.62 -24.57
N SER A 89 -7.16 -24.30 -23.76
CA SER A 89 -7.68 -25.63 -24.14
C SER A 89 -8.78 -25.52 -25.17
N SER A 90 -8.64 -26.28 -26.27
CA SER A 90 -9.67 -26.44 -27.30
C SER A 90 -10.91 -27.18 -26.80
N LYS A 91 -10.81 -27.87 -25.66
CA LYS A 91 -11.94 -28.58 -25.01
C LYS A 91 -12.90 -27.64 -24.29
N VAL A 92 -12.50 -26.39 -24.06
CA VAL A 92 -13.35 -25.38 -23.42
C VAL A 92 -13.92 -24.46 -24.50
N LYS A 93 -15.19 -24.68 -24.86
CA LYS A 93 -15.90 -23.78 -25.77
C LYS A 93 -16.45 -22.62 -24.97
N ARG A 94 -15.76 -21.49 -25.04
CA ARG A 94 -16.10 -20.28 -24.29
C ARG A 94 -17.16 -19.43 -24.98
N SER A 95 -17.96 -18.73 -24.18
CA SER A 95 -18.83 -17.63 -24.58
C SER A 95 -19.87 -17.97 -25.65
N ILE A 96 -20.41 -19.19 -25.59
CA ILE A 96 -21.53 -19.64 -26.43
C ILE A 96 -22.76 -18.81 -26.06
N VAL A 97 -23.33 -18.12 -27.04
CA VAL A 97 -24.53 -17.29 -26.85
C VAL A 97 -25.75 -18.18 -26.77
N TYR A 98 -26.57 -17.99 -25.74
CA TYR A 98 -27.83 -18.71 -25.57
C TYR A 98 -29.05 -17.78 -25.51
N GLY A 99 -28.86 -16.47 -25.51
CA GLY A 99 -29.94 -15.49 -25.57
C GLY A 99 -29.46 -14.09 -25.92
N ASP A 100 -30.38 -13.14 -25.99
CA ASP A 100 -30.14 -11.83 -26.60
C ASP A 100 -29.27 -10.88 -25.76
N GLN A 101 -29.21 -11.11 -24.45
CA GLN A 101 -28.43 -10.26 -23.56
C GLN A 101 -26.93 -10.56 -23.66
N PRO A 102 -26.04 -9.56 -23.53
CA PRO A 102 -24.59 -9.76 -23.63
C PRO A 102 -24.04 -10.80 -22.65
N ARG A 103 -24.68 -10.94 -21.48
CA ARG A 103 -24.34 -11.91 -20.42
C ARG A 103 -25.01 -13.27 -20.58
N ASN A 104 -25.94 -13.44 -21.53
CA ASN A 104 -26.55 -14.74 -21.82
C ASN A 104 -25.56 -15.60 -22.62
N ARG A 105 -24.46 -15.93 -21.96
CA ARG A 105 -23.37 -16.72 -22.49
C ARG A 105 -23.03 -17.85 -21.53
N LEU A 106 -22.65 -18.98 -22.08
CA LEU A 106 -22.16 -20.12 -21.31
C LEU A 106 -20.80 -20.57 -21.80
N ASP A 107 -20.06 -21.21 -20.90
CA ASP A 107 -18.83 -21.93 -21.24
C ASP A 107 -19.10 -23.43 -21.12
N LEU A 108 -18.76 -24.18 -22.17
CA LEU A 108 -18.98 -25.62 -22.24
C LEU A 108 -17.63 -26.36 -22.15
N TYR A 109 -17.51 -27.26 -21.19
CA TYR A 109 -16.38 -28.13 -20.98
C TYR A 109 -16.69 -29.50 -21.58
N LEU A 110 -15.91 -29.87 -22.58
CA LEU A 110 -16.08 -31.11 -23.32
C LEU A 110 -15.12 -32.20 -22.83
N PRO A 111 -15.59 -33.44 -22.66
CA PRO A 111 -14.73 -34.58 -22.40
C PRO A 111 -13.84 -34.90 -23.61
N ALA A 112 -12.84 -35.76 -23.41
CA ALA A 112 -11.89 -36.12 -24.46
C ALA A 112 -12.57 -36.84 -25.65
N ASP A 113 -13.56 -37.67 -25.34
CA ASP A 113 -14.40 -38.34 -26.32
C ASP A 113 -15.82 -37.80 -26.24
N VAL A 114 -16.45 -37.54 -27.38
CA VAL A 114 -17.84 -37.07 -27.50
C VAL A 114 -18.64 -37.93 -28.49
N SER A 115 -18.13 -39.13 -28.80
CA SER A 115 -18.75 -40.10 -29.70
C SER A 115 -20.11 -40.60 -29.19
N GLU A 116 -20.23 -40.78 -27.87
CA GLU A 116 -21.45 -41.26 -27.22
C GLU A 116 -22.16 -40.16 -26.42
N PRO A 117 -23.50 -40.28 -26.22
CA PRO A 117 -24.24 -39.36 -25.36
C PRO A 117 -23.73 -39.42 -23.92
N LYS A 118 -23.15 -38.31 -23.45
CA LYS A 118 -22.61 -38.18 -22.09
C LYS A 118 -23.53 -37.36 -21.21
N PRO A 119 -23.56 -37.63 -19.89
CA PRO A 119 -24.33 -36.82 -18.95
C PRO A 119 -23.85 -35.37 -19.00
N VAL A 120 -24.81 -34.44 -18.90
CA VAL A 120 -24.57 -33.00 -18.91
C VAL A 120 -24.90 -32.44 -17.54
N LEU A 121 -23.92 -31.81 -16.90
CA LEU A 121 -24.10 -31.04 -15.68
C LEU A 121 -24.18 -29.55 -16.03
N ILE A 122 -25.23 -28.89 -15.58
CA ILE A 122 -25.39 -27.45 -15.71
C ILE A 122 -24.97 -26.81 -14.40
N PHE A 123 -23.91 -26.01 -14.45
CA PHE A 123 -23.41 -25.25 -13.32
C PHE A 123 -23.89 -23.81 -13.40
N VAL A 124 -24.76 -23.42 -12.47
CA VAL A 124 -25.21 -22.04 -12.30
C VAL A 124 -24.41 -21.42 -11.16
N THR A 125 -23.60 -20.42 -11.51
CA THR A 125 -22.70 -19.75 -10.56
C THR A 125 -23.47 -18.94 -9.51
N GLY A 126 -23.00 -18.95 -8.26
CA GLY A 126 -23.57 -18.15 -7.18
C GLY A 126 -23.14 -16.67 -7.24
N GLY A 127 -22.99 -16.05 -6.07
CA GLY A 127 -22.46 -14.68 -5.96
C GLY A 127 -23.52 -13.60 -5.69
N ALA A 128 -24.55 -13.96 -4.90
CA ALA A 128 -25.61 -13.05 -4.44
C ALA A 128 -26.26 -12.23 -5.55
N TRP A 129 -26.32 -12.78 -6.78
CA TRP A 129 -26.83 -12.11 -7.98
C TRP A 129 -26.10 -10.81 -8.38
N ILE A 130 -24.90 -10.57 -7.86
CA ILE A 130 -24.12 -9.33 -8.06
C ILE A 130 -22.73 -9.61 -8.65
N ILE A 131 -22.08 -10.72 -8.28
CA ILE A 131 -20.67 -11.01 -8.67
C ILE A 131 -20.48 -12.36 -9.39
N GLY A 132 -21.57 -13.07 -9.69
CA GLY A 132 -21.54 -14.32 -10.44
C GLY A 132 -20.86 -14.16 -11.80
N TYR A 133 -20.07 -15.17 -12.19
CA TYR A 133 -19.41 -15.27 -13.49
C TYR A 133 -19.17 -16.74 -13.89
N LYS A 134 -19.29 -17.05 -15.17
CA LYS A 134 -19.18 -18.43 -15.70
C LYS A 134 -17.82 -19.10 -15.46
N ALA A 135 -16.73 -18.34 -15.42
CA ALA A 135 -15.39 -18.92 -15.20
C ALA A 135 -15.15 -19.43 -13.77
N TRP A 136 -15.98 -19.04 -12.79
CA TRP A 136 -15.87 -19.58 -11.42
C TRP A 136 -16.11 -21.10 -11.37
N GLY A 137 -16.86 -21.64 -12.33
CA GLY A 137 -17.08 -23.09 -12.48
C GLY A 137 -15.96 -23.83 -13.20
N SER A 138 -14.86 -23.18 -13.59
CA SER A 138 -13.82 -23.78 -14.45
C SER A 138 -13.11 -24.97 -13.83
N LEU A 139 -12.78 -24.90 -12.54
CA LEU A 139 -12.15 -26.01 -11.83
C LEU A 139 -13.07 -27.23 -11.78
N LEU A 140 -14.36 -27.03 -11.47
CA LEU A 140 -15.37 -28.08 -11.45
C LEU A 140 -15.60 -28.66 -12.84
N GLY A 141 -15.73 -27.79 -13.85
CA GLY A 141 -15.92 -28.17 -15.24
C GLY A 141 -14.77 -29.03 -15.77
N LEU A 142 -13.54 -28.68 -15.42
CA LEU A 142 -12.35 -29.46 -15.79
C LEU A 142 -12.35 -30.85 -15.16
N GLN A 143 -12.57 -30.93 -13.84
CA GLN A 143 -12.55 -32.21 -13.10
C GLN A 143 -13.65 -33.18 -13.53
N LEU A 144 -14.82 -32.66 -13.91
CA LEU A 144 -15.94 -33.47 -14.39
C LEU A 144 -15.79 -33.85 -15.87
N ALA A 145 -15.25 -32.96 -16.71
CA ALA A 145 -14.93 -33.28 -18.10
C ALA A 145 -13.89 -34.39 -18.24
N GLU A 146 -12.94 -34.48 -17.30
CA GLU A 146 -12.00 -35.61 -17.21
C GLU A 146 -12.68 -36.94 -16.86
N ARG A 147 -13.88 -36.91 -16.26
CA ARG A 147 -14.69 -38.08 -15.89
C ARG A 147 -15.82 -38.35 -16.88
N ASP A 148 -15.67 -37.88 -18.11
CA ASP A 148 -16.66 -38.05 -19.18
C ASP A 148 -18.03 -37.41 -18.92
N ILE A 149 -18.06 -36.32 -18.14
CA ILE A 149 -19.26 -35.52 -17.89
C ILE A 149 -19.11 -34.16 -18.57
N MET A 150 -20.05 -33.81 -19.44
CA MET A 150 -20.06 -32.47 -20.04
C MET A 150 -20.51 -31.45 -19.00
N VAL A 151 -19.83 -30.31 -18.90
CA VAL A 151 -20.23 -29.25 -17.96
C VAL A 151 -20.53 -27.96 -18.69
N ALA A 152 -21.72 -27.41 -18.47
CA ALA A 152 -22.13 -26.11 -18.99
C ALA A 152 -22.18 -25.09 -17.84
N CYS A 153 -21.25 -24.15 -17.83
CA CYS A 153 -21.20 -23.04 -16.88
C CYS A 153 -21.96 -21.84 -17.44
N ILE A 154 -23.11 -21.53 -16.86
CA ILE A 154 -24.00 -20.47 -17.36
C ILE A 154 -23.69 -19.15 -16.65
N ASP A 155 -23.54 -18.08 -17.44
CA ASP A 155 -23.55 -16.70 -16.96
C ASP A 155 -24.97 -16.14 -17.09
N TYR A 156 -25.38 -15.31 -16.14
CA TYR A 156 -26.73 -14.72 -16.11
C TYR A 156 -26.64 -13.22 -15.89
N ARG A 157 -27.75 -12.53 -16.18
CA ARG A 157 -27.87 -11.09 -15.98
C ARG A 157 -27.99 -10.78 -14.49
N TYR A 158 -27.30 -9.73 -14.04
CA TYR A 158 -27.53 -9.19 -12.69
C TYR A 158 -28.94 -8.65 -12.54
N LEU A 159 -29.42 -8.63 -11.30
CA LEU A 159 -30.65 -7.90 -10.94
C LEU A 159 -30.30 -6.42 -10.82
N VAL A 160 -30.22 -5.72 -11.94
CA VAL A 160 -30.21 -4.25 -12.02
C VAL A 160 -31.03 -3.82 -13.22
#